data_AF-A0A803LUA3-F1
#
_entry.id   AF-A0A803LUA3-F1
#
_cell.length_a   1.000
_cell.length_b   1.000
_cell.length_c   1.000
_cell.angle_alpha   90.00
_cell.angle_beta   90.00
_cell.angle_gamma   90.00
#
_symmetry.space_group_name_H-M   'P 1'
#
loop_
_entity.id
_entity.type
_entity.pdbx_description
1 polymer ?
#
loop_
_entity_poly.entity_id
_entity_poly.type
_entity_poly.pdbx_seq_one_letter_code
_entity_poly.pdbx_strand_id
1 'polypeptide(L)'
;MVQWTHADKQTFIRQRVEARLAALLMEIKEYTEALSLLSNLIKEVRRLDDKLLLVDIELLENKLHFSLRNLPRLRQRLLQLEQQPMPYIYFYEAFEAFDPLEDPRAVYSMKYMLLCKVMVNQADDVAEIISSKAGLRYLGPDLDAIKAIADAYSNRSLKLFEASLENFKAQLGEDPIICRHLLSLNELIELPVDHVERKLSQMILDKKFAGTLDQGAGCLIIFNDTKTDAIYEATLELISNVAKVVDSLFDRSPDITRHWDLAMCLP
;
A
#
# COMPACT_ATOMS: atom_id res chain seq x y z
N MET A 1 -4.97 29.08 -37.32
CA MET A 1 -5.31 27.70 -37.73
C MET A 1 -6.72 27.29 -37.31
N VAL A 2 -7.12 27.44 -36.05
CA VAL A 2 -8.48 27.06 -35.57
C VAL A 2 -9.61 27.76 -36.33
N GLN A 3 -9.47 29.06 -36.62
CA GLN A 3 -10.47 29.80 -37.42
C GLN A 3 -10.55 29.32 -38.88
N TRP A 4 -9.46 28.78 -39.43
CA TRP A 4 -9.42 28.23 -40.79
C TRP A 4 -10.11 26.85 -40.85
N THR A 5 -9.96 26.02 -39.81
CA THR A 5 -10.62 24.71 -39.73
C THR A 5 -12.15 24.79 -39.55
N HIS A 6 -12.67 25.92 -39.06
CA HIS A 6 -14.13 26.16 -39.02
C HIS A 6 -14.72 26.50 -40.40
N ALA A 7 -13.91 27.04 -41.31
CA ALA A 7 -14.35 27.45 -42.64
C ALA A 7 -14.55 26.25 -43.58
N ASP A 8 -13.70 25.22 -43.48
CA ASP A 8 -13.64 24.13 -44.47
C ASP A 8 -14.48 22.89 -44.11
N LYS A 9 -15.29 22.92 -43.03
CA LYS A 9 -16.13 21.79 -42.57
C LYS A 9 -15.39 20.44 -42.37
N GLN A 10 -14.06 20.46 -42.30
CA GLN A 10 -13.24 19.26 -42.05
C GLN A 10 -13.19 18.97 -40.54
N THR A 11 -14.28 18.37 -40.05
CA THR A 11 -14.50 18.03 -38.63
C THR A 11 -13.35 17.21 -38.04
N PHE A 12 -12.82 16.25 -38.80
CA PHE A 12 -11.72 15.38 -38.38
C PHE A 12 -10.41 16.14 -38.11
N ILE A 13 -10.04 17.06 -39.01
CA ILE A 13 -8.80 17.83 -38.87
C ILE A 13 -8.94 18.86 -37.76
N ARG A 14 -10.11 19.50 -37.64
CA ARG A 14 -10.42 20.39 -36.52
C ARG A 14 -10.19 19.69 -35.17
N GLN A 15 -10.71 18.48 -35.00
CA GLN A 15 -10.59 17.73 -33.74
C GLN A 15 -9.14 17.39 -33.39
N ARG A 16 -8.32 17.01 -34.38
CA ARG A 16 -6.88 16.75 -34.16
C ARG A 16 -6.10 18.03 -33.83
N VAL A 17 -6.47 19.15 -34.44
CA VAL A 17 -5.88 20.46 -34.15
C VAL A 17 -6.30 20.94 -32.75
N GLU A 18 -7.56 20.74 -32.36
CA GLU A 18 -8.07 21.04 -31.03
C GLU A 18 -7.43 20.15 -29.95
N ALA A 19 -7.24 18.85 -30.21
CA ALA A 19 -6.49 17.95 -29.31
C ALA A 19 -5.03 18.40 -29.12
N ARG A 20 -4.36 18.82 -30.20
CA ARG A 20 -3.01 19.41 -30.12
C ARG A 20 -2.99 20.74 -29.39
N LEU A 21 -4.00 21.59 -29.58
CA LEU A 21 -4.15 22.84 -28.85
C LEU A 21 -4.33 22.57 -27.34
N ALA A 22 -5.12 21.57 -26.96
CA ALA A 22 -5.27 21.16 -25.57
C ALA A 22 -3.91 20.77 -24.95
N ALA A 23 -3.09 20.01 -25.68
CA ALA A 23 -1.75 19.63 -25.22
C ALA A 23 -0.84 20.86 -25.00
N LEU A 24 -0.88 21.84 -25.90
CA LEU A 24 -0.12 23.10 -25.76
C LEU A 24 -0.63 23.97 -24.60
N LEU A 25 -1.95 24.08 -24.41
CA LEU A 25 -2.55 24.81 -23.29
C LEU A 25 -2.13 24.19 -21.94
N MET A 26 -1.98 22.87 -21.88
CA MET A 26 -1.46 22.18 -20.69
C MET A 26 0.01 22.52 -20.39
N GLU A 27 0.85 22.74 -21.41
CA GLU A 27 2.24 23.21 -21.24
C GLU A 27 2.29 24.64 -20.72
N ILE A 28 1.37 25.50 -21.18
CA ILE A 28 1.20 26.90 -20.75
C ILE A 28 0.55 26.99 -19.35
N LYS A 29 0.11 25.86 -18.78
CA LYS A 29 -0.58 25.73 -17.47
C LYS A 29 -1.97 26.37 -17.41
N GLU A 30 -2.60 26.62 -18.55
CA GLU A 30 -3.99 27.10 -18.62
C GLU A 30 -4.98 25.94 -18.57
N TYR A 31 -5.12 25.34 -17.39
CA TYR A 31 -5.91 24.10 -17.20
C TYR A 31 -7.42 24.30 -17.35
N THR A 32 -7.95 25.50 -17.12
CA THR A 32 -9.40 25.79 -17.19
C THR A 32 -9.90 25.83 -18.62
N GLU A 33 -9.15 26.48 -19.51
CA GLU A 33 -9.49 26.54 -20.93
C GLU A 33 -9.33 25.15 -21.56
N ALA A 34 -8.22 24.46 -21.25
CA ALA A 34 -7.98 23.09 -21.71
C ALA A 34 -9.07 22.10 -21.28
N LEU A 35 -9.61 22.21 -20.05
CA LEU A 35 -10.74 21.39 -19.59
C LEU A 35 -12.01 21.64 -20.40
N SER A 36 -12.35 22.91 -20.62
CA SER A 36 -13.55 23.26 -21.36
C SER A 36 -13.49 22.71 -22.79
N LEU A 37 -12.33 22.85 -23.44
CA LEU A 37 -12.08 22.39 -24.79
C LEU A 37 -12.11 20.85 -24.88
N LEU A 38 -11.42 20.14 -23.97
CA LEU A 38 -11.44 18.67 -23.93
C LEU A 38 -12.84 18.11 -23.66
N SER A 39 -13.60 18.71 -22.73
CA SER A 39 -14.95 18.25 -22.40
C SER A 39 -15.94 18.38 -23.57
N ASN A 40 -15.75 19.39 -24.42
CA ASN A 40 -16.52 19.55 -25.65
C ASN A 40 -16.07 18.54 -26.71
N LEU A 41 -14.75 18.38 -26.88
CA LEU A 41 -14.17 17.46 -27.86
C LEU A 41 -14.58 16.00 -27.62
N ILE A 42 -14.65 15.55 -26.36
CA ILE A 42 -15.09 14.19 -26.00
C ILE A 42 -16.54 13.93 -26.43
N LYS A 43 -17.44 14.90 -26.26
CA LYS A 43 -18.85 14.75 -26.67
C LYS A 43 -18.98 14.62 -28.18
N GLU A 44 -18.12 15.31 -28.93
CA GLU A 44 -18.11 15.27 -30.39
C GLU A 44 -17.48 13.98 -30.92
N VAL A 45 -16.33 13.56 -30.37
CA VAL A 45 -15.60 12.37 -30.83
C VAL A 45 -16.31 11.07 -30.44
N ARG A 46 -17.04 11.03 -29.30
CA ARG A 46 -17.92 9.89 -28.96
C ARG A 46 -19.03 9.63 -29.99
N ARG A 47 -19.36 10.59 -30.86
CA ARG A 47 -20.37 10.40 -31.92
C ARG A 47 -19.77 9.89 -33.24
N LEU A 48 -18.45 9.87 -33.38
CA LEU A 48 -17.77 9.62 -34.65
C LEU A 48 -17.11 8.24 -34.75
N ASP A 49 -17.19 7.40 -33.71
CA ASP A 49 -16.66 6.03 -33.64
C ASP A 49 -15.14 5.86 -33.90
N ASP A 50 -14.37 6.95 -33.98
CA ASP A 50 -12.90 6.87 -34.03
C ASP A 50 -12.33 6.54 -32.64
N LYS A 51 -12.08 5.25 -32.42
CA LYS A 51 -11.58 4.72 -31.15
C LYS A 51 -10.19 5.23 -30.80
N LEU A 52 -9.31 5.43 -31.78
CA LEU A 52 -7.92 5.84 -31.52
C LEU A 52 -7.87 7.31 -31.08
N LEU A 53 -8.58 8.17 -31.79
CA LEU A 53 -8.67 9.59 -31.43
C LEU A 53 -9.37 9.78 -30.08
N LEU A 54 -10.39 8.97 -29.78
CA LEU A 54 -11.07 9.00 -28.49
C LEU A 54 -10.09 8.68 -27.35
N VAL A 55 -9.31 7.61 -27.46
CA VAL A 55 -8.33 7.21 -26.44
C VAL A 55 -7.30 8.32 -26.20
N ASP A 56 -6.76 8.95 -27.25
CA ASP A 56 -5.79 10.04 -27.13
C ASP A 56 -6.37 11.24 -26.35
N ILE A 57 -7.62 11.61 -26.61
CA ILE A 57 -8.31 12.72 -25.94
C ILE A 57 -8.61 12.38 -24.48
N GLU A 58 -9.03 11.14 -24.20
CA GLU A 58 -9.28 10.67 -22.83
C GLU A 58 -7.99 10.60 -22.00
N LEU A 59 -6.86 10.22 -22.61
CA LEU A 59 -5.55 10.27 -21.98
C LEU A 59 -5.12 11.71 -21.66
N LEU A 60 -5.35 12.67 -22.57
CA LEU A 60 -5.07 14.09 -22.33
C LEU A 60 -5.91 14.64 -21.16
N GLU A 61 -7.19 14.30 -21.09
CA GLU A 61 -8.06 14.70 -19.99
C GLU A 61 -7.62 14.10 -18.64
N ASN A 62 -7.21 12.83 -18.63
CA ASN A 62 -6.64 12.20 -17.45
C ASN A 62 -5.37 12.93 -16.99
N LYS A 63 -4.45 13.23 -17.91
CA LYS A 63 -3.22 13.99 -17.59
C LYS A 63 -3.54 15.38 -17.02
N LEU A 64 -4.60 16.02 -17.51
CA LEU A 64 -5.07 17.30 -16.99
C LEU A 64 -5.62 17.15 -15.57
N HIS A 65 -6.53 16.20 -15.33
CA HIS A 65 -7.06 15.94 -13.98
C HIS A 65 -5.98 15.57 -12.96
N PHE A 66 -4.91 14.90 -13.40
CA PHE A 66 -3.74 14.61 -12.57
C PHE A 66 -3.01 15.89 -12.17
N SER A 67 -2.79 16.78 -13.12
CA SER A 67 -2.18 18.10 -12.88
C SER A 67 -3.01 18.95 -11.91
N LEU A 68 -4.34 18.83 -11.96
CA LEU A 68 -5.28 19.49 -11.05
C LEU A 68 -5.50 18.76 -9.71
N ARG A 69 -4.82 17.64 -9.45
CA ARG A 69 -4.97 16.78 -8.26
C ARG A 69 -6.42 16.28 -8.01
N ASN A 70 -7.25 16.21 -9.05
CA ASN A 70 -8.61 15.69 -8.96
C ASN A 70 -8.62 14.14 -9.02
N LEU A 71 -8.09 13.52 -7.96
CA LEU A 71 -7.98 12.07 -7.79
C LEU A 71 -9.32 11.30 -7.89
N PRO A 72 -10.46 11.76 -7.36
CA PRO A 72 -11.71 10.98 -7.43
C PRO A 72 -12.25 10.84 -8.86
N ARG A 73 -12.13 11.87 -9.71
CA ARG A 73 -12.55 11.81 -11.12
C ARG A 73 -11.63 10.92 -11.97
N LEU A 74 -10.32 10.98 -11.70
CA LEU A 74 -9.33 10.08 -12.29
C LEU A 74 -9.62 8.62 -11.95
N ARG A 75 -9.85 8.33 -10.65
CA ARG A 75 -10.17 6.98 -10.19
C ARG A 75 -11.46 6.48 -10.82
N GLN A 76 -12.51 7.30 -10.90
CA GLN A 76 -13.78 6.88 -11.50
C GLN A 76 -13.65 6.49 -12.98
N ARG A 77 -12.79 7.17 -13.74
CA ARG A 77 -12.57 6.87 -15.17
C ARG A 77 -11.63 5.68 -15.39
N LEU A 78 -10.59 5.56 -14.57
CA LEU A 78 -9.66 4.43 -14.60
C LEU A 78 -10.28 3.14 -14.04
N LEU A 79 -11.22 3.24 -13.08
CA LEU A 79 -11.96 2.10 -12.51
C LEU A 79 -12.91 1.44 -13.53
N GLN A 80 -13.29 2.12 -14.62
CA GLN A 80 -14.02 1.48 -15.72
C GLN A 80 -13.17 0.49 -16.52
N LEU A 81 -11.83 0.58 -16.41
CA LEU A 81 -10.85 -0.26 -17.10
C LEU A 81 -10.27 -1.36 -16.20
N GLU A 82 -11.15 -2.02 -15.43
CA GLU A 82 -10.88 -3.18 -14.56
C GLU A 82 -10.43 -2.89 -13.12
N GLN A 83 -11.03 -3.68 -12.22
CA GLN A 83 -10.71 -3.75 -10.81
C GLN A 83 -9.48 -4.64 -10.60
N GLN A 84 -8.29 -4.10 -10.35
CA GLN A 84 -7.21 -4.81 -9.63
C GLN A 84 -6.25 -3.81 -8.96
N PRO A 85 -5.54 -4.20 -7.89
CA PRO A 85 -4.64 -3.34 -7.15
C PRO A 85 -3.24 -3.32 -7.78
N MET A 86 -3.02 -2.94 -9.04
CA MET A 86 -1.71 -3.20 -9.66
C MET A 86 -1.13 -2.07 -10.52
N PRO A 87 -0.74 -0.90 -9.93
CA PRO A 87 0.14 0.06 -10.61
C PRO A 87 1.34 -0.62 -11.29
N TYR A 88 1.86 -1.70 -10.66
CA TYR A 88 2.89 -2.57 -11.21
C TYR A 88 2.55 -3.15 -12.61
N ILE A 89 1.35 -3.69 -12.82
CA ILE A 89 0.98 -4.33 -14.10
C ILE A 89 0.93 -3.28 -15.22
N TYR A 90 0.36 -2.10 -14.95
CA TYR A 90 0.34 -1.01 -15.92
C TYR A 90 1.75 -0.53 -16.31
N PHE A 91 2.66 -0.43 -15.34
CA PHE A 91 4.05 -0.07 -15.64
C PHE A 91 4.81 -1.19 -16.35
N TYR A 92 4.48 -2.45 -16.05
CA TYR A 92 5.06 -3.61 -16.74
C TYR A 92 4.62 -3.68 -18.21
N GLU A 93 3.32 -3.52 -18.50
CA GLU A 93 2.80 -3.46 -19.87
C GLU A 93 3.40 -2.28 -20.65
N ALA A 94 3.52 -1.11 -20.00
CA ALA A 94 4.17 0.04 -20.61
C ALA A 94 5.66 -0.24 -20.90
N PHE A 95 6.37 -0.93 -20.00
CA PHE A 95 7.75 -1.32 -20.21
C PHE A 95 7.90 -2.30 -21.39
N GLU A 96 7.05 -3.32 -21.46
CA GLU A 96 7.05 -4.30 -22.56
C GLU A 96 6.76 -3.64 -23.92
N ALA A 97 5.93 -2.58 -23.94
CA ALA A 97 5.68 -1.80 -25.14
C ALA A 97 6.86 -0.91 -25.56
N PHE A 98 7.64 -0.39 -24.60
CA PHE A 98 8.76 0.51 -24.88
C PHE A 98 10.11 -0.20 -25.09
N ASP A 99 10.30 -1.41 -24.56
CA ASP A 99 11.55 -2.17 -24.68
C ASP A 99 11.96 -2.47 -26.14
N PRO A 100 11.05 -2.87 -27.05
CA PRO A 100 11.39 -3.07 -28.46
C PRO A 100 11.71 -1.76 -29.20
N LEU A 101 11.22 -0.64 -28.70
CA LEU A 101 11.36 0.68 -29.31
C LEU A 101 12.61 1.43 -28.83
N GLU A 102 13.32 0.90 -27.83
CA GLU A 102 14.49 1.51 -27.19
C GLU A 102 14.25 2.98 -26.77
N ASP A 103 13.01 3.28 -26.37
CA ASP A 103 12.61 4.63 -25.99
C ASP A 103 13.15 4.96 -24.59
N PRO A 104 13.71 6.15 -24.35
CA PRO A 104 14.14 6.58 -23.01
C PRO A 104 13.02 6.50 -21.95
N ARG A 105 11.75 6.49 -22.36
CA ARG A 105 10.60 6.27 -21.48
C ARG A 105 10.57 4.89 -20.82
N ALA A 106 11.26 3.89 -21.38
CA ALA A 106 11.40 2.57 -20.78
C ALA A 106 12.10 2.63 -19.41
N VAL A 107 13.09 3.52 -19.25
CA VAL A 107 13.81 3.71 -17.97
C VAL A 107 12.86 4.20 -16.89
N TYR A 108 11.98 5.15 -17.20
CA TYR A 108 10.98 5.64 -16.26
C TYR A 108 9.96 4.55 -15.90
N SER A 109 9.45 3.79 -16.88
CA SER A 109 8.53 2.67 -16.61
C SER A 109 9.16 1.63 -15.67
N MET A 110 10.43 1.27 -15.92
CA MET A 110 11.20 0.37 -15.06
C MET A 110 11.38 0.94 -13.65
N LYS A 111 11.72 2.23 -13.52
CA LYS A 111 11.86 2.95 -12.23
C LYS A 111 10.58 2.84 -11.39
N TYR A 112 9.42 3.15 -11.99
CA TYR A 112 8.14 3.09 -11.30
C TYR A 112 7.70 1.66 -10.97
N MET A 113 7.97 0.70 -11.85
CA MET A 113 7.69 -0.72 -11.61
C MET A 113 8.43 -1.26 -10.38
N LEU A 114 9.73 -0.99 -10.29
CA LEU A 114 10.55 -1.44 -9.15
C LEU A 114 10.15 -0.73 -7.85
N LEU A 115 9.84 0.56 -7.90
CA LEU A 115 9.31 1.28 -6.74
C LEU A 115 8.00 0.65 -6.23
N CYS A 116 7.09 0.29 -7.14
CA CYS A 116 5.85 -0.41 -6.77
C CYS A 116 6.13 -1.75 -6.06
N LYS A 117 7.16 -2.50 -6.49
CA LYS A 117 7.57 -3.75 -5.83
C LYS A 117 8.07 -3.52 -4.41
N VAL A 118 8.89 -2.50 -4.19
CA VAL A 118 9.33 -2.09 -2.83
C VAL A 118 8.12 -1.73 -1.97
N MET A 119 7.16 -0.98 -2.51
CA MET A 119 5.94 -0.59 -1.80
C MET A 119 5.00 -1.76 -1.46
N VAL A 120 5.01 -2.83 -2.25
CA VAL A 120 4.23 -4.06 -2.00
C VAL A 120 4.99 -5.02 -1.05
N ASN A 121 6.06 -4.54 -0.40
CA ASN A 121 6.89 -5.31 0.53
C ASN A 121 7.55 -6.53 -0.15
N GLN A 122 7.82 -6.45 -1.45
CA GLN A 122 8.55 -7.44 -2.26
C GLN A 122 9.86 -6.81 -2.75
N ALA A 123 10.68 -6.34 -1.82
CA ALA A 123 11.96 -5.69 -2.14
C ALA A 123 13.03 -6.69 -2.62
N ASP A 124 12.92 -7.96 -2.25
CA ASP A 124 13.90 -9.01 -2.63
C ASP A 124 13.86 -9.31 -4.14
N ASP A 125 12.66 -9.25 -4.74
CA ASP A 125 12.47 -9.42 -6.19
C ASP A 125 13.18 -8.34 -7.02
N VAL A 126 13.40 -7.14 -6.45
CA VAL A 126 13.98 -5.99 -7.18
C VAL A 126 15.39 -6.31 -7.65
N ALA A 127 16.21 -6.93 -6.79
CA ALA A 127 17.56 -7.32 -7.15
C ALA A 127 17.58 -8.36 -8.28
N GLU A 128 16.65 -9.31 -8.24
CA GLU A 128 16.48 -10.33 -9.28
C GLU A 128 16.06 -9.70 -10.61
N ILE A 129 15.07 -8.79 -10.59
CA ILE A 129 14.58 -8.10 -11.78
C ILE A 129 15.68 -7.25 -12.43
N ILE A 130 16.52 -6.57 -11.64
CA ILE A 130 17.66 -5.79 -12.17
C ILE A 130 18.71 -6.71 -12.81
N SER A 131 18.93 -7.89 -12.22
CA SER A 131 19.89 -8.88 -12.76
C SER A 131 19.39 -9.60 -14.03
N SER A 132 18.11 -9.46 -14.35
CA SER A 132 17.51 -10.06 -15.54
C SER A 132 18.07 -9.47 -16.85
N LYS A 133 17.88 -10.19 -17.96
CA LYS A 133 18.32 -9.76 -19.30
C LYS A 133 17.77 -8.39 -19.69
N ALA A 134 16.56 -8.05 -19.25
CA ALA A 134 15.95 -6.74 -19.48
C ALA A 134 16.58 -5.65 -18.59
N GLY A 135 16.81 -5.95 -17.31
CA GLY A 135 17.41 -5.01 -16.35
C GLY A 135 18.85 -4.60 -16.72
N LEU A 136 19.65 -5.53 -17.25
CA LEU A 136 21.02 -5.27 -17.70
C LEU A 136 21.11 -4.25 -18.86
N ARG A 137 20.06 -4.14 -19.68
CA ARG A 137 20.05 -3.20 -20.81
C ARG A 137 19.84 -1.75 -20.37
N TYR A 138 19.12 -1.55 -19.28
CA TYR A 138 18.75 -0.22 -18.77
C TYR A 138 19.59 0.19 -17.57
N LEU A 139 20.65 -0.56 -17.22
CA LEU A 139 21.49 -0.32 -16.07
C LEU A 139 21.98 1.13 -16.04
N GLY A 140 21.74 1.79 -14.91
CA GLY A 140 22.01 3.20 -14.75
C GLY A 140 21.84 3.66 -13.31
N PRO A 141 22.19 4.92 -13.03
CA PRO A 141 22.17 5.46 -11.68
C PRO A 141 20.77 5.43 -11.06
N ASP A 142 19.71 5.56 -11.86
CA ASP A 142 18.32 5.47 -11.40
C ASP A 142 17.96 4.08 -10.81
N LEU A 143 18.51 3.01 -11.38
CA LEU A 143 18.29 1.64 -10.91
C LEU A 143 19.12 1.34 -9.68
N ASP A 144 20.36 1.83 -9.64
CA ASP A 144 21.24 1.71 -8.48
C ASP A 144 20.63 2.40 -7.26
N ALA A 145 19.99 3.56 -7.44
CA ALA A 145 19.27 4.26 -6.39
C ALA A 145 18.11 3.42 -5.83
N ILE A 146 17.28 2.84 -6.71
CA ILE A 146 16.15 2.00 -6.28
C ILE A 146 16.65 0.72 -5.61
N LYS A 147 17.74 0.14 -6.11
CA LYS A 147 18.36 -1.03 -5.50
C LYS A 147 18.85 -0.73 -4.09
N ALA A 148 19.55 0.39 -3.89
CA ALA A 148 20.00 0.79 -2.56
C ALA A 148 18.82 1.05 -1.59
N ILE A 149 17.74 1.65 -2.10
CA ILE A 149 16.49 1.81 -1.34
C ILE A 149 15.86 0.46 -1.00
N ALA A 150 15.81 -0.47 -1.95
CA ALA A 150 15.27 -1.82 -1.74
C ALA A 150 16.12 -2.59 -0.72
N ASP A 151 17.45 -2.53 -0.80
CA ASP A 151 18.37 -3.15 0.14
C ASP A 151 18.22 -2.55 1.55
N ALA A 152 18.09 -1.23 1.66
CA ALA A 152 17.84 -0.56 2.94
C ALA A 152 16.47 -0.95 3.54
N TYR A 153 15.46 -1.13 2.68
CA TYR A 153 14.12 -1.56 3.06
C TYR A 153 14.09 -3.03 3.52
N SER A 154 14.73 -3.96 2.78
CA SER A 154 14.86 -5.37 3.18
C SER A 154 15.62 -5.51 4.50
N ASN A 155 16.66 -4.70 4.72
CA ASN A 155 17.42 -4.67 5.97
C ASN A 155 16.73 -3.87 7.11
N ARG A 156 15.58 -3.22 6.84
CA ARG A 156 14.84 -2.34 7.76
C ARG A 156 15.75 -1.34 8.50
N SER A 157 16.76 -0.82 7.80
CA SER A 157 17.79 0.03 8.39
C SER A 157 17.59 1.49 7.98
N LEU A 158 17.10 2.30 8.92
CA LEU A 158 16.89 3.74 8.72
C LEU A 158 18.17 4.45 8.26
N LYS A 159 19.32 4.08 8.84
CA LYS A 159 20.62 4.70 8.53
C LYS A 159 21.04 4.48 7.07
N LEU A 160 20.81 3.28 6.55
CA LEU A 160 21.11 2.96 5.15
C LEU A 160 20.12 3.66 4.21
N PHE A 161 18.87 3.80 4.64
CA PHE A 161 17.84 4.48 3.87
C PHE A 161 18.12 5.98 3.74
N GLU A 162 18.42 6.67 4.86
CA GLU A 162 18.82 8.09 4.87
C GLU A 162 20.08 8.33 4.04
N ALA A 163 21.11 7.49 4.19
CA ALA A 163 22.33 7.59 3.39
C ALA A 163 22.05 7.41 1.88
N SER A 164 21.13 6.51 1.53
CA SER A 164 20.71 6.30 0.14
C SER A 164 19.96 7.53 -0.40
N LEU A 165 19.09 8.16 0.41
CA LEU A 165 18.39 9.38 0.00
C LEU A 165 19.35 10.56 -0.20
N GLU A 166 20.39 10.69 0.61
CA GLU A 166 21.41 11.73 0.44
C GLU A 166 22.26 11.51 -0.82
N ASN A 167 22.73 10.29 -1.03
CA ASN A 167 23.58 9.93 -2.18
C ASN A 167 22.83 10.06 -3.52
N PHE A 168 21.54 9.72 -3.56
CA PHE A 168 20.73 9.68 -4.78
C PHE A 168 19.74 10.85 -4.92
N LYS A 169 19.94 11.95 -4.18
CA LYS A 169 19.06 13.12 -4.19
C LYS A 169 18.82 13.71 -5.58
N ALA A 170 19.81 13.65 -6.46
CA ALA A 170 19.70 14.14 -7.83
C ALA A 170 18.68 13.36 -8.68
N GLN A 171 18.59 12.03 -8.50
CA GLN A 171 17.71 11.16 -9.29
C GLN A 171 16.31 11.02 -8.68
N LEU A 172 16.22 11.14 -7.35
CA LEU A 172 14.98 11.01 -6.59
C LEU A 172 14.23 12.33 -6.46
N GLY A 173 14.93 13.47 -6.55
CA GLY A 173 14.36 14.81 -6.42
C GLY A 173 13.62 15.33 -7.66
N GLU A 174 13.86 14.76 -8.83
CA GLU A 174 13.19 15.18 -10.08
C GLU A 174 11.71 14.78 -10.11
N ASP A 175 11.37 13.61 -9.55
CA ASP A 175 10.03 13.04 -9.64
C ASP A 175 9.21 13.24 -8.35
N PRO A 176 8.13 14.05 -8.38
CA PRO A 176 7.31 14.32 -7.20
C PRO A 176 6.49 13.10 -6.75
N ILE A 177 6.29 12.10 -7.63
CA ILE A 177 5.59 10.85 -7.30
C ILE A 177 6.48 9.98 -6.42
N ILE A 178 7.76 9.85 -6.78
CA ILE A 178 8.73 9.03 -6.06
C ILE A 178 8.99 9.61 -4.67
N CYS A 179 9.19 10.93 -4.57
CA CYS A 179 9.33 11.62 -3.29
C CYS A 179 8.18 11.31 -2.31
N ARG A 180 6.92 11.30 -2.79
CA ARG A 180 5.76 11.00 -1.92
C ARG A 180 5.78 9.58 -1.41
N HIS A 181 6.08 8.62 -2.28
CA HIS A 181 6.15 7.21 -1.91
C HIS A 181 7.32 6.92 -0.98
N LEU A 182 8.47 7.59 -1.17
CA LEU A 182 9.60 7.50 -0.25
C LEU A 182 9.30 8.08 1.12
N LEU A 183 8.55 9.18 1.21
CA LEU A 183 8.08 9.70 2.51
C LEU A 183 7.18 8.68 3.22
N SER A 184 6.25 8.04 2.50
CA SER A 184 5.41 7.00 3.09
C SER A 184 6.21 5.77 3.54
N LEU A 185 7.25 5.39 2.78
CA LEU A 185 8.18 4.32 3.18
C LEU A 185 9.02 4.71 4.40
N ASN A 186 9.44 5.97 4.49
CA ASN A 186 10.16 6.49 5.65
C ASN A 186 9.28 6.47 6.90
N GLU A 187 8.03 6.94 6.82
CA GLU A 187 7.07 6.86 7.94
C GLU A 187 6.81 5.42 8.42
N LEU A 188 6.82 4.46 7.50
CA LEU A 188 6.71 3.03 7.82
C LEU A 188 7.93 2.52 8.60
N ILE A 189 9.12 3.07 8.34
CA ILE A 189 10.39 2.69 9.00
C ILE A 189 10.61 3.50 10.30
N GLU A 190 10.18 4.76 10.34
CA GLU A 190 10.35 5.72 11.44
C GLU A 190 9.43 5.48 12.64
N LEU A 191 8.64 4.41 12.68
CA LEU A 191 7.68 4.18 13.77
C LEU A 191 8.39 4.32 15.13
N PRO A 192 8.07 5.37 15.91
CA PRO A 192 8.75 5.61 17.18
C PRO A 192 8.46 4.44 18.12
N VAL A 193 9.40 4.15 19.03
CA VAL A 193 9.29 3.03 19.97
C VAL A 193 7.93 3.06 20.70
N ASP A 194 7.44 4.25 21.06
CA ASP A 194 6.12 4.46 21.67
C ASP A 194 4.92 4.00 20.81
N HIS A 195 5.02 4.10 19.48
CA HIS A 195 4.00 3.59 18.56
C HIS A 195 4.11 2.08 18.38
N VAL A 196 5.34 1.56 18.31
CA VAL A 196 5.61 0.13 18.22
C VAL A 196 5.13 -0.57 19.49
N GLU A 197 5.43 -0.03 20.68
CA GLU A 197 4.95 -0.54 21.97
C GLU A 197 3.43 -0.53 22.07
N ARG A 198 2.77 0.57 21.67
CA ARG A 198 1.31 0.62 21.62
C ARG A 198 0.74 -0.42 20.67
N LYS A 199 1.33 -0.59 19.48
CA LYS A 199 0.85 -1.57 18.51
C LYS A 199 1.08 -3.01 18.98
N LEU A 200 2.23 -3.30 19.60
CA LEU A 200 2.53 -4.59 20.20
C LEU A 200 1.60 -4.88 21.38
N SER A 201 1.29 -3.89 22.22
CA SER A 201 0.30 -4.04 23.30
C SER A 201 -1.09 -4.37 22.76
N GLN A 202 -1.49 -3.71 21.66
CA GLN A 202 -2.74 -4.00 20.96
C GLN A 202 -2.74 -5.42 20.38
N MET A 203 -1.65 -5.87 19.78
CA MET A 203 -1.55 -7.23 19.21
C MET A 203 -1.56 -8.34 20.27
N ILE A 204 -0.99 -8.08 21.46
CA ILE A 204 -1.07 -8.98 22.61
C ILE A 204 -2.52 -9.07 23.12
N LEU A 205 -3.21 -7.93 23.24
CA LEU A 205 -4.63 -7.87 23.62
C LEU A 205 -5.54 -8.56 22.59
N ASP A 206 -5.25 -8.37 21.30
CA ASP A 206 -5.94 -9.01 20.18
C ASP A 206 -5.64 -10.52 20.08
N LYS A 207 -4.80 -11.07 20.98
CA LYS A 207 -4.34 -12.47 20.99
C LYS A 207 -3.72 -12.94 19.67
N LYS A 208 -3.11 -12.03 18.91
CA LYS A 208 -2.40 -12.39 17.67
C LYS A 208 -1.11 -13.16 17.94
N PHE A 209 -0.50 -12.91 19.10
CA PHE A 209 0.60 -13.70 19.64
C PHE A 209 0.60 -13.56 21.17
N ALA A 210 1.00 -14.61 21.88
CA ALA A 210 1.13 -14.59 23.34
C ALA A 210 2.47 -13.95 23.73
N GLY A 211 2.43 -12.88 24.51
CA GLY A 211 3.64 -12.21 24.98
C GLY A 211 3.37 -11.13 26.02
N THR A 212 4.42 -10.64 26.66
CA THR A 212 4.39 -9.53 27.62
C THR A 212 5.41 -8.48 27.24
N LEU A 213 5.01 -7.21 27.30
CA LEU A 213 5.89 -6.04 27.14
C LEU A 213 6.42 -5.62 28.52
N ASP A 214 7.74 -5.59 28.67
CA ASP A 214 8.40 -4.99 29.83
C ASP A 214 8.87 -3.57 29.49
N GLN A 215 8.15 -2.58 30.02
CA GLN A 215 8.43 -1.15 29.81
C GLN A 215 9.72 -0.69 30.52
N GLY A 216 10.21 -1.41 31.53
CA GLY A 216 11.44 -1.06 32.25
C GLY A 216 12.70 -1.50 31.53
N ALA A 217 12.65 -2.63 30.82
CA ALA A 217 13.76 -3.18 30.06
C ALA A 217 13.67 -2.88 28.54
N GLY A 218 12.53 -2.40 28.05
CA GLY A 218 12.29 -2.19 26.61
C GLY A 218 12.26 -3.51 25.81
N CYS A 219 11.86 -4.60 26.47
CA CYS A 219 11.91 -5.95 25.89
C CYS A 219 10.50 -6.53 25.70
N LEU A 220 10.29 -7.20 24.57
CA LEU A 220 9.11 -8.04 24.32
C LEU A 220 9.48 -9.50 24.60
N ILE A 221 8.81 -10.12 25.58
CA ILE A 221 8.93 -11.55 25.85
C ILE A 221 7.78 -12.26 25.14
N ILE A 222 8.10 -13.08 24.14
CA ILE A 222 7.12 -13.89 23.40
C ILE A 222 7.07 -15.27 24.04
N PHE A 223 5.88 -15.72 24.41
CA PHE A 223 5.66 -17.08 24.88
C PHE A 223 5.33 -17.95 23.67
N ASN A 224 5.95 -19.14 23.58
CA ASN A 224 5.45 -20.15 22.66
C ASN A 224 4.05 -20.55 23.12
N ASP A 225 3.11 -20.67 22.18
CA ASP A 225 1.77 -21.19 22.46
C ASP A 225 1.90 -22.59 23.04
N THR A 226 1.93 -22.68 24.37
CA THR A 226 1.65 -23.92 25.06
C THR A 226 0.18 -24.17 24.80
N LYS A 227 -0.12 -25.13 23.91
CA LYS A 227 -1.47 -25.68 23.80
C LYS A 227 -1.94 -25.94 25.22
N THR A 228 -2.94 -25.20 25.68
CA THR A 228 -3.60 -25.50 26.94
C THR A 228 -4.23 -26.87 26.73
N ASP A 229 -3.56 -27.91 27.21
CA ASP A 229 -4.06 -29.27 27.07
C ASP A 229 -5.44 -29.29 27.72
N ALA A 230 -6.44 -29.81 27.00
CA ALA A 230 -7.84 -29.91 27.46
C ALA A 230 -7.98 -30.59 28.85
N ILE A 231 -6.93 -31.28 29.28
CA ILE A 231 -6.75 -31.89 30.59
C ILE A 231 -6.77 -30.85 31.72
N TYR A 232 -6.13 -29.69 31.56
CA TYR A 232 -6.09 -28.66 32.60
C TYR A 232 -7.46 -28.01 32.83
N GLU A 233 -8.20 -27.75 31.76
CA GLU A 233 -9.55 -27.20 31.83
C GLU A 233 -10.52 -28.21 32.49
N ALA A 234 -10.45 -29.47 32.07
CA ALA A 234 -11.22 -30.55 32.70
C ALA A 234 -10.88 -30.72 34.20
N THR A 235 -9.60 -30.55 34.58
CA THR A 235 -9.18 -30.65 35.99
C THR A 235 -9.72 -29.49 36.84
N LEU A 236 -9.72 -28.27 36.30
CA LEU A 236 -10.29 -27.09 36.98
C LEU A 236 -11.80 -27.23 37.18
N GLU A 237 -12.52 -27.76 36.19
CA GLU A 237 -13.94 -28.04 36.30
C GLU A 237 -14.23 -29.12 37.36
N LEU A 238 -13.40 -30.17 37.41
CA LEU A 238 -13.48 -31.22 38.42
C LEU A 238 -13.29 -30.65 39.83
N ILE A 239 -12.28 -29.79 40.04
CA ILE A 239 -12.04 -29.13 41.34
C ILE A 239 -13.24 -28.25 41.75
N SER A 240 -13.79 -27.47 40.82
CA SER A 240 -14.99 -26.66 41.07
C SER A 240 -16.19 -27.53 41.44
N ASN A 241 -16.38 -28.67 40.76
CA ASN A 241 -17.47 -29.59 41.06
C ASN A 241 -17.29 -30.28 42.42
N VAL A 242 -16.06 -30.63 42.80
CA VAL A 242 -15.75 -31.17 44.14
C VAL A 242 -16.05 -30.13 45.22
N ALA A 243 -15.67 -28.86 45.03
CA ALA A 243 -15.98 -27.79 45.98
C ALA A 243 -17.50 -27.66 46.23
N LYS A 244 -18.30 -27.66 45.16
CA LYS A 244 -19.78 -27.61 45.28
C LYS A 244 -20.36 -28.81 46.03
N VAL A 245 -19.78 -30.01 45.84
CA VAL A 245 -20.21 -31.21 46.56
C VAL A 245 -19.85 -31.11 48.04
N VAL A 246 -18.67 -30.59 48.37
CA VAL A 246 -18.26 -30.36 49.77
C VAL A 246 -19.19 -29.37 50.46
N ASP A 247 -19.51 -28.25 49.81
CA ASP A 247 -20.46 -27.27 50.35
C ASP A 247 -21.85 -27.89 50.55
N SER A 248 -22.31 -28.68 49.58
CA SER A 248 -23.60 -29.38 49.68
C SER A 248 -23.64 -30.44 50.80
N LEU A 249 -22.51 -31.10 51.08
CA LEU A 249 -22.39 -32.06 52.17
C LEU A 249 -22.33 -31.37 53.53
N PHE A 250 -21.69 -30.21 53.61
CA PHE A 250 -21.67 -29.37 54.80
C PHE A 250 -23.08 -28.87 55.14
N ASP A 251 -23.82 -28.37 54.15
CA ASP A 251 -25.22 -27.93 54.31
C ASP A 251 -26.18 -29.07 54.72
N ARG A 252 -25.90 -30.30 54.29
CA ARG A 252 -26.73 -31.49 54.57
C ARG A 252 -26.34 -32.25 55.84
N SER A 253 -25.23 -31.90 56.48
CA SER A 253 -24.74 -32.61 57.68
C SER A 253 -24.85 -31.82 59.00
N PRO A 254 -25.90 -31.01 59.26
CA PRO A 254 -25.99 -30.30 60.54
C PRO A 254 -26.17 -31.28 61.73
N ASP A 255 -26.72 -32.46 61.49
CA ASP A 255 -26.95 -33.50 62.50
C ASP A 255 -25.66 -34.19 62.97
N ILE A 256 -24.63 -34.25 62.12
CA ILE A 256 -23.34 -34.84 62.49
C ILE A 256 -22.60 -33.87 63.43
N THR A 257 -22.53 -32.58 63.10
CA THR A 257 -21.96 -31.53 63.97
C THR A 257 -22.62 -31.47 65.35
N ARG A 258 -23.95 -31.60 65.41
CA ARG A 258 -24.67 -31.64 66.70
C ARG A 258 -24.33 -32.87 67.54
N HIS A 259 -24.04 -34.02 66.91
CA HIS A 259 -23.65 -35.23 67.61
C HIS A 259 -22.24 -35.12 68.22
N TRP A 260 -21.29 -34.45 67.54
CA TRP A 260 -19.96 -34.18 68.10
C TRP A 260 -19.99 -33.17 69.25
N ASP A 261 -20.82 -32.13 69.16
CA ASP A 261 -21.00 -31.16 70.25
C ASP A 261 -21.66 -31.77 71.50
N LEU A 262 -22.60 -32.72 71.31
CA LEU A 262 -23.19 -33.49 72.42
C LEU A 262 -22.23 -34.55 73.00
N ALA A 263 -21.30 -35.09 72.21
CA ALA A 263 -20.31 -36.06 72.68
C ALA A 263 -19.13 -35.42 73.45
N MET A 264 -18.81 -34.14 73.20
CA MET A 264 -17.83 -33.37 74.00
C MET A 264 -18.44 -32.73 75.26
N CYS A 265 -19.76 -32.73 75.40
CA CYS A 265 -20.49 -32.28 76.60
C CYS A 265 -21.09 -33.45 77.39
N LEU A 266 -20.26 -34.40 77.81
CA LEU A 266 -20.57 -35.31 78.93
C LEU A 266 -19.51 -35.08 80.02
N PRO A 267 -19.91 -35.01 81.31
CA PRO A 267 -19.11 -34.49 82.41
C PRO A 267 -17.87 -35.33 82.75
#